data_AF-A0A619IJ78-F1
#
_entry.id   AF-A0A619IJ78-F1
#
_cell.length_a   1.000
_cell.length_b   1.000
_cell.length_c   1.000
_cell.angle_alpha   90.00
_cell.angle_beta   90.00
_cell.angle_gamma   90.00
#
_symmetry.space_group_name_H-M   'P 1'
#
loop_
_entity.id
_entity.type
_entity.pdbx_description
1 polymer ?
#
loop_
_entity_poly.entity_id
_entity_poly.type
_entity_poly.pdbx_seq_one_letter_code
_entity_poly.pdbx_strand_id
1 'polypeptide(L)'
;MEFFYVVKATQKSGKQDATVWFTAKSEARANLMLDVVLEDAEIETGRGKDYARPIRTNFPVVNELPPEGEISFTFTNYYRLGEDGMTWEQIPGVTLPSSEAAAVARQHIV
;
A
#
# COMPACT_ATOMS: atom_id res chain seq x y z
N MET A 1 10.66 4.91 12.85
CA MET A 1 10.07 3.57 12.72
C MET A 1 9.27 3.60 11.43
N GLU A 2 9.46 2.63 10.54
CA GLU A 2 8.59 2.48 9.38
C GLU A 2 7.26 1.84 9.80
N PHE A 3 6.18 2.34 9.22
CA PHE A 3 4.86 1.75 9.36
C PHE A 3 4.30 1.49 7.98
N PHE A 4 3.95 0.23 7.72
CA PHE A 4 3.36 -0.22 6.46
C PHE A 4 1.93 -0.68 6.71
N TYR A 5 0.99 -0.10 5.97
CA TYR A 5 -0.42 -0.41 6.08
C TYR A 5 -0.96 -0.94 4.76
N VAL A 6 -1.79 -1.97 4.87
CA VAL A 6 -2.59 -2.49 3.77
C VAL A 6 -4.05 -2.16 4.01
N VAL A 7 -4.70 -1.65 3.00
CA VAL A 7 -6.10 -1.29 2.97
C VAL A 7 -6.79 -2.26 2.03
N LYS A 8 -7.27 -3.37 2.59
CA LYS A 8 -7.87 -4.43 1.78
C LYS A 8 -9.23 -3.96 1.25
N ALA A 9 -9.43 -4.08 -0.05
CA ALA A 9 -10.72 -3.87 -0.64
C ALA A 9 -11.67 -4.97 -0.17
N THR A 10 -12.93 -4.61 0.07
CA THR A 10 -13.95 -5.61 0.39
C THR A 10 -14.25 -6.44 -0.86
N GLN A 11 -14.50 -7.74 -0.68
CA GLN A 11 -14.88 -8.63 -1.79
C GLN A 11 -16.10 -8.13 -2.57
N LYS A 12 -16.94 -7.29 -1.96
CA LYS A 12 -18.11 -6.67 -2.58
C LYS A 12 -17.79 -5.46 -3.47
N SER A 13 -16.71 -4.72 -3.19
CA SER A 13 -16.38 -3.53 -3.98
C SER A 13 -15.71 -3.90 -5.30
N GLY A 14 -15.09 -5.07 -5.39
CA GLY A 14 -14.32 -5.50 -6.57
C GLY A 14 -13.11 -4.61 -6.87
N LYS A 15 -12.73 -3.72 -5.94
CA LYS A 15 -11.57 -2.84 -6.05
C LYS A 15 -10.28 -3.59 -5.71
N GLN A 16 -9.14 -3.04 -6.12
CA GLN A 16 -7.82 -3.56 -5.75
C GLN A 16 -7.46 -3.15 -4.31
N ASP A 17 -6.70 -4.01 -3.64
CA ASP A 17 -6.12 -3.71 -2.34
C ASP A 17 -5.12 -2.56 -2.48
N ALA A 18 -5.19 -1.60 -1.56
CA ALA A 18 -4.30 -0.47 -1.51
C ALA A 18 -3.23 -0.66 -0.43
N THR A 19 -2.06 -0.07 -0.62
CA THR A 19 -0.97 -0.08 0.35
C THR A 19 -0.39 1.31 0.51
N VAL A 20 0.06 1.63 1.71
CA VAL A 20 0.69 2.91 2.02
C VAL A 20 1.70 2.71 3.14
N TRP A 21 2.78 3.46 3.12
CA TRP A 21 3.77 3.44 4.18
C TRP A 21 4.30 4.83 4.51
N PHE A 22 4.76 4.98 5.73
CA PHE A 22 5.35 6.22 6.23
C PHE A 22 6.31 5.97 7.38
N THR A 23 7.27 6.88 7.52
CA THR A 23 8.26 6.87 8.59
C THR A 23 7.82 7.83 9.69
N ALA A 24 7.41 7.27 10.83
CA ALA A 24 6.96 8.06 11.97
C ALA A 24 7.79 7.81 13.22
N LYS A 25 7.75 8.79 14.13
CA LYS A 25 8.36 8.69 15.48
C LYS A 25 7.47 7.96 16.47
N SER A 26 6.16 7.88 16.20
CA SER A 26 5.17 7.22 17.04
C SER A 26 4.05 6.64 16.17
N GLU A 27 3.41 5.60 16.67
CA GLU A 27 2.25 4.97 16.00
C GLU A 27 1.07 5.95 15.85
N ALA A 28 0.86 6.83 16.83
CA ALA A 28 -0.18 7.85 16.76
C ALA A 28 0.03 8.80 15.57
N ARG A 29 1.27 9.23 15.31
CA ARG A 29 1.58 10.07 14.14
C ARG A 29 1.38 9.30 12.84
N ALA A 30 1.75 8.02 12.84
CA ALA A 30 1.57 7.13 11.71
C ALA A 30 0.07 7.01 11.35
N ASN A 31 -0.79 6.76 12.33
CA ASN A 31 -2.25 6.69 12.11
C ASN A 31 -2.84 8.02 11.61
N LEU A 32 -2.36 9.17 12.10
CA LEU A 32 -2.80 10.46 11.57
C LEU A 32 -2.42 10.67 10.09
N MET A 33 -1.20 10.27 9.70
CA MET A 33 -0.77 10.31 8.30
C MET A 33 -1.60 9.36 7.44
N LEU A 34 -1.93 8.19 7.96
CA LEU A 34 -2.80 7.22 7.30
C LEU A 34 -4.17 7.83 7.00
N ASP A 35 -4.79 8.47 7.99
CA ASP A 35 -6.12 9.06 7.84
C ASP A 35 -6.11 10.16 6.77
N VAL A 36 -5.08 11.02 6.75
CA VAL A 36 -4.92 12.07 5.72
C VAL A 36 -4.78 11.46 4.32
N VAL A 37 -3.93 10.45 4.18
CA VAL A 37 -3.66 9.83 2.87
C VAL A 37 -4.88 9.07 2.34
N LEU A 38 -5.67 8.45 3.24
CA LEU A 38 -6.94 7.83 2.88
C LEU A 38 -7.97 8.88 2.45
N GLU A 39 -8.04 10.01 3.13
CA GLU A 39 -8.94 11.12 2.77
C GLU A 39 -8.58 11.72 1.40
N ASP A 40 -7.30 12.01 1.16
CA ASP A 40 -6.78 12.54 -0.11
C ASP A 40 -7.03 11.59 -1.29
N ALA A 41 -7.01 10.28 -1.04
CA ALA A 41 -7.31 9.26 -2.05
C ALA A 41 -8.82 8.95 -2.20
N GLU A 42 -9.69 9.65 -1.47
CA GLU A 42 -11.13 9.41 -1.39
C GLU A 42 -11.47 7.95 -1.01
N ILE A 43 -10.62 7.33 -0.19
CA ILE A 43 -10.79 5.95 0.27
C ILE A 43 -11.48 5.94 1.63
N GLU A 44 -12.77 5.63 1.61
CA GLU A 44 -13.51 5.35 2.84
C GLU A 44 -13.24 3.92 3.33
N THR A 45 -12.63 3.80 4.52
CA THR A 45 -12.40 2.52 5.19
C THR A 45 -13.39 2.27 6.32
N GLY A 46 -13.83 1.02 6.51
CA GLY A 46 -14.70 0.67 7.64
C GLY A 46 -15.69 -0.45 7.37
N ARG A 47 -16.48 -0.78 8.40
CA ARG A 47 -17.53 -1.81 8.29
C ARG A 47 -18.66 -1.30 7.40
N GLY A 48 -18.87 -1.94 6.26
CA GLY A 48 -19.90 -1.56 5.29
C GLY A 48 -19.45 -0.55 4.23
N LYS A 49 -18.15 -0.23 4.19
CA LYS A 49 -17.52 0.59 3.13
C LYS A 49 -16.85 -0.30 2.08
N ASP A 50 -16.34 0.33 1.02
CA ASP A 50 -15.64 -0.36 -0.06
C ASP A 50 -14.32 -0.99 0.38
N TYR A 51 -13.69 -0.42 1.41
CA TYR A 51 -12.41 -0.86 1.96
C TYR A 51 -12.53 -1.23 3.44
N ALA A 52 -11.81 -2.27 3.83
CA ALA A 52 -11.66 -2.68 5.22
C ALA A 52 -10.75 -1.71 5.99
N ARG A 53 -10.77 -1.81 7.32
CA ARG A 53 -9.86 -1.02 8.17
C ARG A 53 -8.41 -1.32 7.78
N PRO A 54 -7.53 -0.30 7.73
CA PRO A 54 -6.12 -0.52 7.43
C PRO A 54 -5.49 -1.49 8.43
N ILE A 55 -4.73 -2.45 7.92
CA ILE A 55 -4.02 -3.45 8.70
C ILE A 55 -2.54 -3.11 8.66
N ARG A 56 -1.92 -3.01 9.83
CA ARG A 56 -0.48 -2.85 9.93
C ARG A 56 0.20 -4.18 9.62
N THR A 57 1.20 -4.14 8.74
CA THR A 57 1.97 -5.31 8.29
C THR A 57 3.47 -5.05 8.47
N ASN A 58 4.30 -6.07 8.25
CA ASN A 58 5.75 -5.92 8.24
C ASN A 58 6.18 -5.07 7.05
N PHE A 59 7.18 -4.22 7.26
CA PHE A 59 7.72 -3.38 6.21
C PHE A 59 8.45 -4.26 5.16
N PRO A 60 7.99 -4.28 3.89
CA PRO A 60 8.66 -5.04 2.85
C PRO A 60 9.97 -4.36 2.48
N VAL A 61 11.10 -5.04 2.61
CA VAL A 61 12.42 -4.51 2.18
C VAL A 61 12.59 -4.77 0.68
N VAL A 62 11.88 -3.98 -0.14
CA VAL A 62 11.89 -4.10 -1.62
C VAL A 62 12.24 -2.77 -2.28
N ASN A 63 12.84 -2.82 -3.47
CA ASN A 63 13.24 -1.60 -4.19
C ASN A 63 12.07 -0.87 -4.87
N GLU A 64 10.95 -1.57 -5.10
CA GLU A 64 9.77 -1.07 -5.83
C GLU A 64 8.67 -0.54 -4.89
N LEU A 65 9.06 -0.02 -3.72
CA LEU A 65 8.11 0.60 -2.80
C LEU A 65 7.55 1.91 -3.40
N PRO A 66 6.27 2.23 -3.16
CA PRO A 66 5.73 3.52 -3.56
C PRO A 66 6.40 4.65 -2.78
N PRO A 67 6.21 5.92 -3.19
CA PRO A 67 6.65 7.07 -2.38
C PRO A 67 6.06 7.04 -0.97
N GLU A 68 6.82 7.57 -0.02
CA GLU A 68 6.37 7.70 1.37
C GLU A 68 5.11 8.57 1.42
N GLY A 69 4.05 8.05 2.06
CA GLY A 69 2.77 8.74 2.17
C GLY A 69 1.88 8.67 0.92
N GLU A 70 2.19 7.83 -0.07
CA GLU A 70 1.35 7.65 -1.25
C GLU A 70 0.65 6.29 -1.27
N ILE A 71 -0.65 6.28 -1.61
CA ILE A 71 -1.39 5.04 -1.80
C ILE A 71 -1.01 4.38 -3.11
N SER A 72 -0.50 3.15 -3.01
CA SER A 72 -0.28 2.28 -4.16
C SER A 72 -1.30 1.17 -4.23
N PHE A 73 -2.03 1.12 -5.35
CA PHE A 73 -2.88 0.00 -5.74
C PHE A 73 -2.12 -1.05 -6.56
N THR A 74 -0.93 -0.71 -7.08
CA THR A 74 -0.15 -1.60 -7.93
C THR A 74 0.73 -2.56 -7.14
N PHE A 75 1.11 -2.21 -5.90
CA PHE A 75 1.97 -3.03 -5.06
C PHE A 75 1.41 -4.45 -4.85
N THR A 76 0.09 -4.56 -4.62
CA THR A 76 -0.61 -5.84 -4.41
C THR A 76 -0.71 -6.70 -5.66
N ASN A 77 -0.38 -6.16 -6.85
CA ASN A 77 -0.26 -6.94 -8.09
C ASN A 77 1.08 -7.70 -8.17
N TYR A 78 2.10 -7.24 -7.44
CA TYR A 78 3.45 -7.83 -7.45
C TYR A 78 3.75 -8.63 -6.19
N TYR A 79 3.19 -8.19 -5.07
CA TYR A 79 3.41 -8.76 -3.75
C TYR A 79 2.08 -9.20 -3.15
N ARG A 80 2.08 -10.36 -2.49
CA ARG A 80 0.94 -10.85 -1.72
C ARG A 80 1.34 -10.96 -0.25
N LEU A 81 0.35 -10.83 0.63
CA LEU A 81 0.53 -11.19 2.02
C LEU A 81 0.64 -12.71 2.13
N GLY A 82 1.62 -13.17 2.91
CA GLY A 82 1.76 -14.56 3.31
C GLY A 82 0.59 -15.03 4.18
N GLU A 83 0.63 -16.30 4.57
CA GLU A 83 -0.41 -16.89 5.43
C GLU A 83 -0.47 -16.25 6.83
N ASP A 84 0.61 -15.59 7.25
CA ASP A 84 0.69 -14.85 8.50
C ASP A 84 -0.06 -13.51 8.48
N GLY A 85 -0.49 -13.04 7.29
CA GLY A 85 -1.15 -11.74 7.11
C GLY A 85 -0.27 -10.54 7.49
N MET A 86 1.04 -10.76 7.63
CA MET A 86 2.00 -9.76 8.12
C MET A 86 3.17 -9.60 7.17
N THR A 87 3.65 -10.70 6.57
CA THR A 87 4.84 -10.68 5.72
C THR A 87 4.44 -10.59 4.26
N TRP A 88 5.11 -9.73 3.52
CA TRP A 88 4.90 -9.58 2.08
C TRP A 88 5.87 -10.47 1.31
N GLU A 89 5.32 -11.27 0.41
CA GLU A 89 6.06 -12.15 -0.47
C GLU A 89 5.79 -11.76 -1.92
N GLN A 90 6.84 -11.77 -2.76
CA GLN A 90 6.66 -11.57 -4.19
C GLN A 90 5.81 -12.70 -4.76
N ILE A 91 4.84 -12.36 -5.58
CA ILE A 91 4.01 -13.34 -6.27
C ILE A 91 4.90 -14.06 -7.30
N PRO A 92 5.05 -15.39 -7.21
CA PRO A 92 5.88 -16.14 -8.13
C PRO A 92 5.34 -16.02 -9.55
N GLY A 93 6.23 -15.68 -10.50
CA GLY A 93 5.89 -15.49 -11.91
C GLY A 93 5.47 -14.06 -12.30
N VAL A 94 5.35 -13.13 -11.34
CA VAL A 94 5.14 -11.72 -11.67
C VAL A 94 6.47 -11.02 -11.89
N THR A 95 6.64 -10.42 -13.06
CA THR A 95 7.81 -9.60 -13.38
C THR A 95 7.63 -8.24 -12.73
N LEU A 96 8.53 -7.88 -11.81
CA LEU A 96 8.55 -6.53 -11.25
C LEU A 96 8.81 -5.54 -12.38
N PRO A 97 8.18 -4.35 -12.36
CA PRO A 97 8.63 -3.27 -13.22
C PRO A 97 10.06 -2.99 -12.78
N SER A 98 11.05 -3.42 -13.55
CA SER A 98 12.44 -3.11 -13.26
C SER A 98 12.52 -1.59 -13.13
N SER A 99 13.05 -1.09 -12.00
CA SER A 99 13.35 0.30 -11.63
C SER A 99 13.37 1.38 -12.75
N GLU A 100 13.80 1.05 -13.97
CA GLU A 100 13.62 1.88 -15.17
C GLU A 100 12.15 2.24 -15.50
N ALA A 101 11.19 1.31 -15.43
CA ALA A 101 9.80 1.57 -15.80
C ALA A 101 9.06 2.47 -14.78
N ALA A 102 9.37 2.32 -13.49
CA ALA A 102 8.86 3.19 -12.42
C ALA A 102 9.44 4.62 -12.53
N ALA A 103 10.68 4.77 -12.99
CA ALA A 103 11.27 6.07 -13.30
C ALA A 103 10.66 6.69 -14.57
N VAL A 104 10.33 5.89 -15.59
CA VAL A 104 9.69 6.38 -16.83
C VAL A 104 8.28 6.92 -16.56
N ALA A 105 7.51 6.32 -15.64
CA ALA A 105 6.22 6.85 -15.21
C ALA A 105 6.32 8.23 -14.52
N ARG A 106 7.49 8.56 -13.92
CA ARG A 106 7.76 9.88 -13.33
C ARG A 106 8.25 10.92 -14.35
N GLN A 107 8.57 10.53 -15.58
CA GLN A 107 9.20 11.40 -16.59
C GLN A 107 8.26 11.77 -17.74
N HIS A 108 6.96 11.42 -17.66
CA HIS A 108 5.95 11.71 -18.68
C HIS A 108 4.88 12.74 -18.23
N ILE A 109 5.24 13.66 -17.34
CA ILE A 109 4.52 14.92 -17.21
C ILE A 109 5.37 15.99 -17.88
N VAL A 110 4.87 16.41 -19.04
CA VAL A 110 5.38 17.47 -19.93
C VAL A 110 5.44 18.82 -19.20
#